data_AF-A0A1I1LLN0-F1
#
_entry.id   AF-A0A1I1LLN0-F1
#
_cell.length_a   1.000
_cell.length_b   1.000
_cell.length_c   1.000
_cell.angle_alpha   90.00
_cell.angle_beta   90.00
_cell.angle_gamma   90.00
#
_symmetry.space_group_name_H-M   'P 1'
#
loop_
_entity.id
_entity.type
_entity.pdbx_description
1 polymer ?
#
loop_
_entity_poly.entity_id
_entity_poly.type
_entity_poly.pdbx_seq_one_letter_code
_entity_poly.pdbx_strand_id
1 'polypeptide(L)'
;MNKLLKWGTLAGLTLTLAACGNGAEETDGTDETAGFDTSSNIHLVTREVGSGTRSAFAEMVGLYEGENDQISPGATAQQGTNAVNSTVADDTYAIGYTSVGALNESLKPVQIDGVDPTEENILAGDYEIARNFNLIIGDDLDEVAEDFWAYMFSAEGQAIVEEAGYIPADTE
;
A
#
# COMPACT_ATOMS: atom_id res chain seq x y z
N MET A 1 54.58 -27.51 18.01
CA MET A 1 55.43 -26.87 19.04
C MET A 1 54.55 -26.56 20.24
N ASN A 2 54.87 -27.19 21.36
CA ASN A 2 54.10 -27.22 22.60
C ASN A 2 54.00 -25.84 23.25
N LYS A 3 52.91 -25.61 23.99
CA LYS A 3 52.97 -25.46 25.45
C LYS A 3 51.59 -25.68 26.09
N LEU A 4 51.39 -26.94 26.49
CA LEU A 4 50.52 -27.35 27.59
C LEU A 4 51.12 -26.91 28.94
N LEU A 5 50.23 -26.90 29.94
CA LEU A 5 50.46 -27.09 31.37
C LEU A 5 50.63 -25.82 32.23
N LYS A 6 49.63 -25.58 33.09
CA LYS A 6 49.76 -25.84 34.53
C LYS A 6 48.38 -25.90 35.21
N TRP A 7 48.07 -27.08 35.73
CA TRP A 7 47.06 -27.31 36.76
C TRP A 7 47.45 -26.65 38.08
N GLY A 8 46.45 -26.13 38.78
CA GLY A 8 46.52 -25.75 40.19
C GLY A 8 45.15 -25.95 40.82
N THR A 9 44.93 -27.15 41.37
CA THR A 9 43.74 -27.52 42.15
C THR A 9 43.83 -26.84 43.52
N LEU A 10 42.78 -26.13 43.95
CA LEU A 10 42.53 -25.96 45.38
C LEU A 10 41.02 -25.94 45.66
N ALA A 11 40.67 -26.65 46.72
CA ALA A 11 39.36 -27.08 47.11
C ALA A 11 38.44 -25.95 47.60
N GLY A 12 37.15 -26.11 47.28
CA GLY A 12 36.12 -26.21 48.31
C GLY A 12 35.59 -24.91 48.91
N LEU A 13 34.45 -24.45 48.38
CA LEU A 13 33.33 -24.09 49.23
C LEU A 13 32.01 -24.31 48.46
N THR A 14 31.31 -25.36 48.82
CA THR A 14 29.94 -25.64 48.41
C THR A 14 28.98 -24.66 49.07
N LEU A 15 28.17 -23.98 48.27
CA LEU A 15 26.85 -23.52 48.68
C LEU A 15 25.86 -23.93 47.58
N THR A 16 25.13 -25.00 47.83
CA THR A 16 23.99 -25.41 47.01
C THR A 16 22.75 -24.64 47.45
N LEU A 17 22.14 -23.92 46.51
CA LEU A 17 20.70 -23.69 46.50
C LEU A 17 20.24 -23.72 45.05
N ALA A 18 19.64 -24.85 44.67
CA ALA A 18 18.76 -24.93 43.53
C ALA A 18 17.40 -24.35 43.94
N ALA A 19 16.91 -23.38 43.19
CA ALA A 19 15.49 -23.04 43.15
C ALA A 19 15.12 -22.78 41.69
N CYS A 20 14.43 -23.73 41.08
CA CYS A 20 13.63 -23.50 39.89
C CYS A 20 12.48 -22.56 40.26
N GLY A 21 12.32 -21.47 39.54
CA GLY A 21 11.23 -20.53 39.71
C GLY A 21 10.92 -19.85 38.39
N ASN A 22 9.82 -20.26 37.78
CA ASN A 22 9.20 -19.69 36.60
C ASN A 22 8.97 -18.19 36.75
N GLY A 23 9.71 -17.37 36.00
CA GLY A 23 9.53 -15.92 35.95
C GLY A 23 9.50 -15.49 34.49
N ALA A 24 8.30 -15.50 33.93
CA ALA A 24 8.01 -14.70 32.75
C ALA A 24 8.19 -13.23 33.16
N GLU A 25 9.20 -12.57 32.61
CA GLU A 25 9.20 -11.11 32.53
C GLU A 25 8.28 -10.76 31.37
N GLU A 26 6.99 -10.61 31.68
CA GLU A 26 6.09 -9.79 30.87
C GLU A 26 6.63 -8.36 30.90
N THR A 27 7.24 -7.97 29.79
CA THR A 27 7.39 -6.56 29.47
C THR A 27 6.01 -6.10 29.00
N ASP A 28 5.29 -5.41 29.88
CA ASP A 28 4.04 -4.70 29.61
C ASP A 28 4.31 -3.56 28.63
N GLY A 29 4.53 -3.92 27.37
CA GLY A 29 4.21 -3.08 26.23
C GLY A 29 2.79 -3.42 25.85
N THR A 30 1.90 -2.44 25.90
CA THR A 30 0.56 -2.53 25.32
C THR A 30 0.70 -2.88 23.85
N ASP A 31 0.61 -4.17 23.56
CA ASP A 31 0.68 -4.76 22.24
C ASP A 31 -0.68 -4.54 21.57
N GLU A 32 -0.80 -3.45 20.84
CA GLU A 32 -1.93 -3.14 19.94
C GLU A 32 -2.09 -4.20 18.83
N THR A 33 -1.30 -5.28 18.80
CA THR A 33 -1.41 -6.38 17.83
C THR A 33 -2.25 -7.57 18.29
N ALA A 34 -2.92 -7.50 19.46
CA ALA A 34 -3.78 -8.58 19.98
C ALA A 34 -5.04 -8.93 19.13
N GLY A 35 -5.13 -8.51 17.86
CA GLY A 35 -6.29 -8.72 16.98
C GLY A 35 -6.01 -9.22 15.55
N PHE A 36 -4.76 -9.25 15.07
CA PHE A 36 -4.45 -9.67 13.69
C PHE A 36 -3.69 -11.00 13.66
N ASP A 37 -4.34 -12.06 13.15
CA ASP A 37 -3.72 -13.38 13.03
C ASP A 37 -2.96 -13.52 11.71
N THR A 38 -1.63 -13.43 11.78
CA THR A 38 -0.73 -13.60 10.63
C THR A 38 -0.81 -14.97 9.93
N SER A 39 -1.46 -15.97 10.55
CA SER A 39 -1.68 -17.28 9.93
C SER A 39 -2.97 -17.38 9.10
N SER A 40 -3.85 -16.37 9.20
CA SER A 40 -5.07 -16.29 8.41
C SER A 40 -4.77 -15.91 6.95
N ASN A 41 -5.66 -16.32 6.04
CA ASN A 41 -5.50 -16.05 4.62
C ASN A 41 -5.79 -14.58 4.31
N ILE A 42 -5.03 -14.02 3.36
CA ILE A 42 -5.33 -12.69 2.80
C ILE A 42 -6.49 -12.83 1.82
N HIS A 43 -7.52 -12.01 1.99
CA HIS A 43 -8.64 -11.92 1.07
C HIS A 43 -8.32 -10.88 0.00
N LEU A 44 -8.03 -11.35 -1.22
CA LEU A 44 -7.74 -10.47 -2.34
C LEU A 44 -9.03 -9.82 -2.85
N VAL A 45 -9.07 -8.49 -2.90
CA VAL A 45 -10.17 -7.70 -3.46
C VAL A 45 -9.66 -7.02 -4.74
N THR A 46 -10.40 -7.19 -5.83
CA THR A 46 -10.05 -6.65 -7.14
C THR A 46 -11.21 -5.88 -7.76
N ARG A 47 -10.93 -5.13 -8.82
CA ARG A 47 -11.94 -4.50 -9.66
C ARG A 47 -12.48 -5.45 -10.71
N GLU A 48 -13.68 -5.15 -11.19
CA GLU A 48 -14.34 -5.88 -12.27
C GLU A 48 -13.52 -5.94 -13.57
N VAL A 49 -13.76 -6.96 -14.38
CA VAL A 49 -13.19 -7.06 -15.73
C VAL A 49 -13.65 -5.86 -16.56
N GLY A 50 -12.73 -5.24 -17.30
CA GLY A 50 -12.98 -4.01 -18.04
C GLY A 50 -12.77 -2.73 -17.22
N SER A 51 -12.45 -2.84 -15.92
CA SER A 51 -12.05 -1.69 -15.12
C SER A 51 -10.69 -1.13 -15.57
N GLY A 52 -10.66 0.14 -15.93
CA GLY A 52 -9.41 0.84 -16.23
C GLY A 52 -8.45 0.89 -15.03
N THR A 53 -8.93 0.83 -13.78
CA THR A 53 -8.08 0.77 -12.59
C THR A 53 -7.44 -0.62 -12.43
N ARG A 54 -8.17 -1.70 -12.77
CA ARG A 54 -7.63 -3.06 -12.78
C ARG A 54 -6.47 -3.17 -13.77
N SER A 55 -6.70 -2.74 -15.00
CA SER A 55 -5.69 -2.80 -16.05
C SER A 55 -4.47 -1.97 -15.68
N ALA A 56 -4.67 -0.74 -15.19
CA ALA A 56 -3.56 0.12 -14.77
C ALA A 56 -2.73 -0.50 -13.64
N PHE A 57 -3.39 -1.01 -12.61
CA PHE A 57 -2.71 -1.65 -11.49
C PHE A 57 -1.90 -2.86 -11.98
N ALA A 58 -2.54 -3.76 -12.72
CA ALA A 58 -1.87 -4.95 -13.24
C ALA A 58 -0.69 -4.60 -14.16
N GLU A 59 -0.78 -3.53 -14.94
CA GLU A 59 0.31 -3.04 -15.79
C GLU A 59 1.47 -2.49 -14.95
N MET A 60 1.17 -1.55 -14.03
CA MET A 60 2.18 -0.91 -13.17
C MET A 60 2.91 -1.90 -12.27
N VAL A 61 2.25 -2.96 -11.81
CA VAL A 61 2.86 -3.99 -10.95
C VAL A 61 3.35 -5.23 -11.71
N GLY A 62 3.33 -5.22 -13.05
CA GLY A 62 3.87 -6.29 -13.87
C GLY A 62 3.08 -7.61 -13.83
N LEU A 63 1.79 -7.56 -13.56
CA LEU A 63 0.87 -8.72 -13.53
C LEU A 63 0.21 -8.99 -14.88
N TYR A 64 0.93 -8.88 -16.00
CA TYR A 64 0.42 -9.27 -17.31
C TYR A 64 1.24 -10.42 -17.90
N GLU A 65 0.53 -11.40 -18.47
CA GLU A 65 1.09 -12.41 -19.37
C GLU A 65 0.38 -12.32 -20.73
N GLY A 66 1.04 -11.70 -21.70
CA GLY A 66 0.41 -11.34 -22.96
C GLY A 66 -0.71 -10.33 -22.75
N GLU A 67 -1.92 -10.65 -23.21
CA GLU A 67 -3.10 -9.79 -23.07
C GLU A 67 -3.90 -10.04 -21.77
N ASN A 68 -3.50 -11.03 -20.96
CA ASN A 68 -4.24 -11.43 -19.78
C ASN A 68 -3.59 -10.89 -18.51
N ASP A 69 -4.37 -10.18 -17.70
CA ASP A 69 -3.95 -9.88 -16.34
C ASP A 69 -3.86 -11.16 -15.50
N GLN A 70 -2.89 -11.21 -14.60
CA GLN A 70 -2.57 -12.33 -13.71
C GLN A 70 -3.08 -12.06 -12.29
N ILE A 71 -4.09 -11.20 -12.14
CA ILE A 71 -4.75 -11.06 -10.84
C ILE A 71 -5.41 -12.40 -10.51
N SER A 72 -5.15 -12.90 -9.30
CA SER A 72 -5.61 -14.21 -8.85
C SER A 72 -7.09 -14.44 -9.17
N PRO A 73 -7.46 -15.58 -9.80
CA PRO A 73 -8.85 -15.96 -10.01
C PRO A 73 -9.65 -16.12 -8.71
N GLY A 74 -8.97 -16.26 -7.57
CA GLY A 74 -9.59 -16.31 -6.24
C GLY A 74 -9.88 -14.93 -5.63
N ALA A 75 -9.55 -13.83 -6.31
CA ALA A 75 -9.85 -12.49 -5.84
C ALA A 75 -11.35 -12.16 -5.98
N THR A 76 -11.90 -11.53 -4.94
CA THR A 76 -13.28 -11.04 -4.93
C THR A 76 -13.36 -9.78 -5.77
N ALA A 77 -14.05 -9.85 -6.91
CA ALA A 77 -14.27 -8.70 -7.78
C ALA A 77 -15.38 -7.80 -7.24
N GLN A 78 -15.11 -6.50 -7.16
CA GLN A 78 -16.06 -5.47 -6.76
C GLN A 78 -16.31 -4.48 -7.91
N GLN A 79 -17.53 -3.96 -8.00
CA GLN A 79 -17.92 -3.00 -9.03
C GLN A 79 -17.64 -1.57 -8.57
N GLY A 80 -16.57 -0.98 -9.09
CA GLY A 80 -16.18 0.39 -8.78
C GLY A 80 -15.31 0.54 -7.53
N THR A 81 -14.66 1.70 -7.42
CA THR A 81 -13.67 2.00 -6.37
C THR A 81 -14.28 1.98 -4.97
N ASN A 82 -15.47 2.56 -4.79
CA ASN A 82 -16.14 2.61 -3.48
C ASN A 82 -16.45 1.21 -2.93
N ALA A 83 -16.85 0.26 -3.79
CA ALA A 83 -17.14 -1.10 -3.37
C ALA A 83 -15.87 -1.85 -2.93
N VAL A 84 -14.73 -1.63 -3.62
CA VAL A 84 -13.43 -2.14 -3.16
C VAL A 84 -13.08 -1.55 -1.79
N ASN A 85 -13.15 -0.23 -1.66
CA ASN A 85 -12.82 0.48 -0.43
C ASN A 85 -13.67 0.00 0.76
N SER A 86 -14.99 -0.11 0.59
CA SER A 86 -15.88 -0.63 1.64
C SER A 86 -15.55 -2.08 2.01
N THR A 87 -15.28 -2.93 1.02
CA THR A 87 -14.93 -4.34 1.29
C THR A 87 -13.63 -4.45 2.09
N VAL A 88 -12.62 -3.65 1.75
CA VAL A 88 -11.34 -3.63 2.48
C VAL A 88 -11.50 -3.05 3.88
N ALA A 89 -12.33 -2.01 4.05
CA ALA A 89 -12.59 -1.42 5.36
C ALA A 89 -13.36 -2.39 6.29
N ASP A 90 -14.25 -3.22 5.74
CA ASP A 90 -15.09 -4.14 6.51
C ASP A 90 -14.39 -5.49 6.83
N ASP A 91 -13.30 -5.83 6.13
CA ASP A 91 -12.60 -7.10 6.26
C ASP A 91 -11.14 -6.91 6.68
N THR A 92 -10.85 -7.25 7.93
CA THR A 92 -9.52 -7.13 8.55
C THR A 92 -8.42 -7.85 7.78
N TYR A 93 -8.72 -8.90 7.01
CA TYR A 93 -7.75 -9.68 6.24
C TYR A 93 -7.76 -9.33 4.74
N ALA A 94 -8.53 -8.34 4.33
CA ALA A 94 -8.62 -7.95 2.93
C ALA A 94 -7.46 -7.04 2.50
N ILE A 95 -7.02 -7.23 1.25
CA ILE A 95 -6.14 -6.30 0.55
C ILE A 95 -6.73 -6.01 -0.82
N GLY A 96 -6.67 -4.75 -1.23
CA GLY A 96 -7.08 -4.30 -2.55
C GLY A 96 -6.21 -3.13 -3.01
N TYR A 97 -6.60 -2.55 -4.14
CA TYR A 97 -5.95 -1.36 -4.69
C TYR A 97 -7.01 -0.30 -5.00
N THR A 98 -6.65 0.96 -4.81
CA THR A 98 -7.54 2.10 -5.00
C THR A 98 -6.75 3.30 -5.51
N SER A 99 -7.43 4.28 -6.11
CA SER A 99 -6.79 5.54 -6.48
C SER A 99 -6.44 6.32 -5.22
N VAL A 100 -5.31 7.02 -5.21
CA VAL A 100 -4.89 7.84 -4.05
C VAL A 100 -5.96 8.85 -3.64
N GLY A 101 -6.61 9.52 -4.60
CA GLY A 101 -7.73 10.42 -4.31
C GLY A 101 -8.99 9.80 -3.74
N ALA A 102 -9.08 8.46 -3.73
CA ALA A 102 -10.16 7.73 -3.09
C ALA A 102 -9.77 7.13 -1.71
N LEU A 103 -8.54 7.34 -1.27
CA LEU A 103 -8.11 6.98 0.09
C LEU A 103 -8.87 7.83 1.11
N ASN A 104 -9.19 7.21 2.24
CA ASN A 104 -9.86 7.84 3.36
C ASN A 104 -9.42 7.15 4.66
N GLU A 105 -9.84 7.70 5.80
CA GLU A 105 -9.44 7.24 7.14
C GLU A 105 -9.84 5.78 7.46
N SER A 106 -10.76 5.18 6.71
CA SER A 106 -11.16 3.78 6.89
C SER A 106 -10.22 2.79 6.20
N LEU A 107 -9.22 3.27 5.46
CA LEU A 107 -8.24 2.46 4.76
C LEU A 107 -6.85 2.76 5.28
N LYS A 108 -6.02 1.71 5.34
CA LYS A 108 -4.59 1.84 5.65
C LYS A 108 -3.78 1.68 4.35
N PRO A 109 -3.17 2.74 3.80
CA PRO A 109 -2.28 2.60 2.67
C PRO A 109 -1.03 1.80 3.07
N VAL A 110 -0.49 1.04 2.11
CA VAL A 110 0.74 0.27 2.26
C VAL A 110 1.84 0.97 1.47
N GLN A 111 3.03 1.05 2.06
CA GLN A 111 4.22 1.55 1.38
C GLN A 111 4.68 0.57 0.31
N ILE A 112 5.07 1.10 -0.85
CA ILE A 112 5.75 0.33 -1.90
C ILE A 112 7.22 0.71 -1.84
N ASP A 113 8.09 -0.29 -1.64
CA ASP A 113 9.54 -0.10 -1.48
C ASP A 113 9.95 0.95 -0.42
N GLY A 114 9.12 1.09 0.62
CA GLY A 114 9.33 2.05 1.72
C GLY A 114 8.86 3.47 1.43
N VAL A 115 8.18 3.70 0.30
CA VAL A 115 7.64 5.00 -0.11
C VAL A 115 6.13 5.05 0.12
N ASP A 116 5.66 6.10 0.80
CA ASP A 116 4.24 6.36 1.01
C ASP A 116 3.57 6.91 -0.26
N PRO A 117 2.27 6.60 -0.51
CA PRO A 117 1.52 7.11 -1.65
C PRO A 117 1.05 8.56 -1.42
N THR A 118 1.98 9.50 -1.31
CA THR A 118 1.69 10.93 -1.12
C THR A 118 1.81 11.70 -2.43
N GLU A 119 1.13 12.83 -2.56
CA GLU A 119 1.30 13.74 -3.70
C GLU A 119 2.76 14.14 -3.92
N GLU A 120 3.47 14.47 -2.84
CA GLU A 120 4.91 14.80 -2.87
C GLU A 120 5.75 13.66 -3.50
N ASN A 121 5.56 12.41 -3.04
CA ASN A 121 6.31 11.26 -3.53
C ASN A 121 5.93 10.90 -4.98
N ILE A 122 4.67 11.10 -5.36
CA ILE A 122 4.20 10.86 -6.73
C ILE A 122 4.82 11.89 -7.68
N LEU A 123 4.80 13.18 -7.32
CA LEU A 123 5.40 14.25 -8.11
C LEU A 123 6.93 14.14 -8.19
N ALA A 124 7.58 13.64 -7.13
CA ALA A 124 9.00 13.35 -7.13
C ALA A 124 9.38 12.13 -7.99
N GLY A 125 8.40 11.26 -8.31
CA GLY A 125 8.62 10.00 -9.00
C GLY A 125 9.09 8.86 -8.10
N ASP A 126 9.13 9.07 -6.78
CA ASP A 126 9.53 8.06 -5.79
C ASP A 126 8.44 7.00 -5.58
N TYR A 127 7.15 7.37 -5.76
CA TYR A 127 6.03 6.42 -5.75
C TYR A 127 5.58 6.09 -7.17
N GLU A 128 6.08 4.98 -7.72
CA GLU A 128 5.93 4.63 -9.14
C GLU A 128 4.54 4.07 -9.53
N ILE A 129 3.69 3.71 -8.57
CA ILE A 129 2.34 3.20 -8.83
C ILE A 129 1.36 4.36 -9.02
N ALA A 130 1.65 5.20 -10.01
CA ALA A 130 0.86 6.37 -10.37
C ALA A 130 0.81 6.53 -11.90
N ARG A 131 -0.24 7.21 -12.39
CA ARG A 131 -0.39 7.52 -13.82
C ARG A 131 -1.04 8.87 -14.03
N ASN A 132 -0.71 9.47 -15.15
CA ASN A 132 -1.35 10.71 -15.59
C ASN A 132 -2.78 10.44 -16.08
N PHE A 133 -3.66 11.41 -15.84
CA PHE A 133 -4.95 11.47 -16.52
C PHE A 133 -4.77 12.28 -17.80
N ASN A 134 -4.67 11.56 -18.91
CA ASN A 134 -4.48 12.16 -20.22
C ASN A 134 -5.82 12.48 -20.86
N LEU A 135 -5.89 13.62 -21.53
CA LEU A 135 -7.00 14.00 -22.39
C LEU A 135 -6.64 13.68 -23.84
N ILE A 136 -7.61 13.20 -24.60
CA ILE A 136 -7.49 12.98 -26.03
C ILE A 136 -8.38 14.00 -26.72
N ILE A 137 -7.77 14.88 -27.49
CA ILE A 137 -8.47 15.90 -28.29
C ILE A 137 -8.29 15.61 -29.78
N GLY A 138 -9.26 16.05 -30.59
CA GLY A 138 -9.10 16.07 -32.04
C GLY A 138 -8.20 17.22 -32.49
N ASP A 139 -7.81 17.21 -33.76
CA ASP A 139 -6.94 18.25 -34.34
C ASP A 139 -7.60 19.64 -34.34
N ASP A 140 -8.93 19.68 -34.50
CA ASP A 140 -9.73 20.90 -34.50
C ASP A 140 -10.75 20.85 -33.36
N LEU A 141 -10.59 21.74 -32.39
CA LEU A 141 -11.59 21.98 -31.34
C LEU A 141 -12.58 23.06 -31.82
N ASP A 142 -13.87 22.87 -31.55
CA ASP A 142 -14.83 23.96 -31.71
C ASP A 142 -14.73 24.95 -30.53
N GLU A 143 -15.34 26.12 -30.67
CA GLU A 143 -15.28 27.19 -29.65
C GLU A 143 -15.68 26.71 -28.25
N VAL A 144 -16.65 25.78 -28.15
CA VAL A 144 -17.12 25.24 -26.87
C VAL A 144 -16.08 24.29 -26.28
N ALA A 145 -15.45 23.46 -27.10
CA ALA A 145 -14.41 22.55 -26.66
C ALA A 145 -13.11 23.29 -26.28
N GLU A 146 -12.76 24.36 -26.98
CA GLU A 146 -11.64 25.26 -26.61
C GLU A 146 -11.89 25.96 -25.28
N ASP A 147 -13.09 26.50 -25.07
CA ASP A 147 -13.47 27.12 -23.79
C ASP A 147 -13.42 26.12 -22.64
N PHE A 148 -13.92 24.90 -22.86
CA PHE A 148 -13.85 23.85 -21.85
C PHE A 148 -12.40 23.41 -21.58
N TRP A 149 -11.56 23.28 -22.60
CA TRP A 149 -10.13 23.01 -22.43
C TRP A 149 -9.46 24.09 -21.57
N ALA A 150 -9.71 25.37 -21.87
CA ALA A 150 -9.18 26.48 -21.09
C ALA A 150 -9.69 26.45 -19.64
N TYR A 151 -10.96 26.10 -19.42
CA TYR A 151 -11.53 25.92 -18.08
C TYR A 151 -10.83 24.81 -17.30
N MET A 152 -10.62 23.64 -17.92
CA MET A 152 -9.97 22.49 -17.27
C MET A 152 -8.59 22.84 -16.73
N PHE A 153 -7.81 23.63 -17.46
CA PHE A 153 -6.46 24.06 -17.05
C PHE A 153 -6.45 25.43 -16.33
N SER A 154 -7.61 26.02 -16.06
CA SER A 154 -7.70 27.24 -15.26
C SER A 154 -7.48 26.95 -13.76
N ALA A 155 -7.21 28.00 -12.98
CA ALA A 155 -7.11 27.89 -11.52
C ALA A 155 -8.38 27.29 -10.87
N GLU A 156 -9.56 27.58 -11.45
CA GLU A 156 -10.83 27.01 -10.96
C GLU A 156 -10.91 25.51 -11.28
N GLY A 157 -10.59 25.12 -12.51
CA GLY A 157 -10.59 23.70 -12.92
C GLY A 157 -9.60 22.88 -12.10
N GLN A 158 -8.40 23.40 -11.85
CA GLN A 158 -7.38 22.72 -11.05
C GLN A 158 -7.74 22.63 -9.57
N ALA A 159 -8.44 23.63 -9.01
CA ALA A 159 -8.96 23.54 -7.64
C ALA A 159 -9.99 22.40 -7.49
N ILE A 160 -10.81 22.14 -8.52
CA ILE A 160 -11.75 21.01 -8.53
C ILE A 160 -11.00 19.67 -8.55
N VAL A 161 -9.88 19.59 -9.29
CA VAL A 161 -9.03 18.39 -9.34
C VAL A 161 -8.48 18.07 -7.95
N GLU A 162 -7.94 19.08 -7.26
CA GLU A 162 -7.43 18.97 -5.89
C GLU A 162 -8.53 18.58 -4.90
N GLU A 163 -9.70 19.23 -4.94
CA GLU A 163 -10.85 18.91 -4.08
C GLU A 163 -11.33 17.46 -4.27
N ALA A 164 -11.22 16.92 -5.48
CA ALA A 164 -11.54 15.53 -5.79
C ALA A 164 -10.44 14.54 -5.37
N GLY A 165 -9.34 15.01 -4.75
CA GLY A 165 -8.23 14.20 -4.23
C GLY A 165 -7.18 13.82 -5.28
N TYR A 166 -7.16 14.48 -6.44
CA TYR A 166 -6.17 14.24 -7.48
C TYR A 166 -5.10 15.33 -7.48
N ILE A 167 -3.95 15.00 -8.07
CA ILE A 167 -2.83 15.93 -8.21
C ILE A 167 -3.14 16.86 -9.38
N PRO A 168 -3.15 18.19 -9.18
CA PRO A 168 -3.32 19.16 -10.26
C PRO A 168 -2.29 18.98 -11.38
N ALA A 169 -2.70 19.28 -12.61
CA ALA A 169 -1.78 19.33 -13.73
C ALA A 169 -0.83 20.52 -13.59
N ASP A 170 0.40 20.37 -14.10
CA ASP A 170 1.32 21.49 -14.23
C ASP A 170 0.79 22.44 -15.32
N THR A 171 0.38 23.64 -14.92
CA THR A 171 -0.21 24.67 -15.79
C THR A 171 0.71 25.89 -15.87
N GLU A 172 1.94 25.70 -16.37
CA GLU A 172 2.83 26.81 -16.74
C GLU A 172 2.32 27.65 -17.91
#